data_AF-A0AA96NY30-F1
#
_entry.id   AF-A0AA96NY30-F1
#
_cell.length_a   1.000
_cell.length_b   1.000
_cell.length_c   1.000
_cell.angle_alpha   90.00
_cell.angle_beta   90.00
_cell.angle_gamma   90.00
#
_symmetry.space_group_name_H-M   'P 1'
#
loop_
_entity.id
_entity.type
_entity.pdbx_description
1 polymer ?
#
loop_
_entity_poly.entity_id
_entity_poly.type
_entity_poly.pdbx_seq_one_letter_code
_entity_poly.pdbx_strand_id
1 'polypeptide(L)'
;MLAAVLPAANAASVAELEERIEVLEARVASLERIILSGSRNPNRFYVCSVKPFQKLFEASGKNEWEARRAVRRACNAETSTMFCEDSAIRCEKYE
;
A
#
# COMPACT_ATOMS: atom_id res chain seq x y z
N MET A 1 -19.37 20.82 -43.59
CA MET A 1 -18.20 19.96 -43.24
C MET A 1 -18.08 19.63 -41.74
N LEU A 2 -19.08 19.90 -40.89
CA LEU A 2 -18.99 19.67 -39.44
C LEU A 2 -19.34 18.24 -38.98
N ALA A 3 -19.99 17.43 -39.82
CA ALA A 3 -20.49 16.10 -39.43
C ALA A 3 -19.39 15.02 -39.31
N ALA A 4 -18.23 15.21 -39.96
CA ALA A 4 -17.14 14.23 -39.94
C ALA A 4 -16.13 14.45 -38.78
N VAL A 5 -16.15 15.61 -38.12
CA VAL A 5 -15.16 15.98 -37.11
C VAL A 5 -15.45 15.35 -35.74
N LEU A 6 -16.74 15.19 -35.39
CA LEU A 6 -17.19 14.55 -34.14
C LEU A 6 -16.80 13.07 -34.02
N PRO A 7 -17.04 12.18 -35.00
CA PRO A 7 -16.66 10.78 -34.90
C PRO A 7 -15.14 10.57 -34.91
N ALA A 8 -14.38 11.42 -35.61
CA ALA A 8 -12.91 11.36 -35.64
C ALA A 8 -12.28 11.79 -34.31
N ALA A 9 -12.81 12.85 -33.67
CA ALA A 9 -12.39 13.28 -32.34
C ALA A 9 -12.69 12.22 -31.26
N ASN A 10 -13.85 11.56 -31.36
CA ASN A 10 -14.21 10.46 -30.47
C ASN A 10 -13.31 9.24 -30.68
N ALA A 11 -13.02 8.86 -31.92
CA ALA A 11 -12.11 7.75 -32.23
C ALA A 11 -10.67 8.02 -31.73
N ALA A 12 -10.18 9.26 -31.87
CA ALA A 12 -8.88 9.67 -31.33
C ALA A 12 -8.82 9.58 -29.80
N SER A 13 -9.89 10.01 -29.11
CA SER A 13 -9.97 9.87 -27.65
C SER A 13 -10.07 8.42 -27.19
N VAL A 14 -10.78 7.56 -27.92
CA VAL A 14 -10.91 6.13 -27.58
C VAL A 14 -9.55 5.44 -27.72
N ALA A 15 -8.80 5.70 -28.79
CA ALA A 15 -7.46 5.14 -28.98
C ALA A 15 -6.48 5.56 -27.86
N GLU A 16 -6.54 6.82 -27.41
CA GLU A 16 -5.72 7.29 -26.28
C GLU A 16 -6.10 6.59 -24.96
N LEU A 17 -7.41 6.37 -24.73
CA LEU A 17 -7.86 5.61 -23.56
C LEU A 17 -7.43 4.14 -23.62
N GLU A 18 -7.49 3.50 -24.79
CA GLU A 18 -7.06 2.11 -24.99
C GLU A 18 -5.57 1.93 -24.69
N GLU A 19 -4.72 2.84 -25.21
CA GLU A 19 -3.28 2.83 -24.92
C GLU A 19 -3.01 3.01 -23.41
N ARG A 20 -3.74 3.93 -22.76
CA ARG A 20 -3.60 4.16 -21.33
C ARG A 20 -4.02 2.97 -20.49
N ILE A 21 -5.04 2.22 -20.92
CA ILE A 21 -5.47 0.97 -20.28
C ILE A 21 -4.38 -0.07 -20.41
N GLU A 22 -3.82 -0.30 -21.60
CA GLU A 22 -2.75 -1.28 -21.82
C GLU A 22 -1.52 -1.00 -20.94
N VAL A 23 -1.12 0.27 -20.83
CA VAL A 23 -0.02 0.70 -19.96
C VAL A 23 -0.35 0.45 -18.48
N LEU A 24 -1.58 0.71 -18.05
CA LEU A 24 -2.00 0.47 -16.66
C LEU A 24 -2.05 -1.04 -16.34
N GLU A 25 -2.55 -1.87 -17.25
CA GLU A 25 -2.58 -3.32 -17.11
C GLU A 25 -1.16 -3.89 -17.01
N ALA A 26 -0.23 -3.45 -17.86
CA ALA A 26 1.17 -3.84 -17.79
C ALA A 26 1.82 -3.46 -16.45
N ARG A 27 1.50 -2.27 -15.92
CA ARG A 27 1.98 -1.82 -14.60
C ARG A 27 1.40 -2.67 -13.47
N VAL A 28 0.12 -3.03 -13.52
CA VAL A 28 -0.52 -3.91 -12.52
C VAL A 28 0.12 -5.30 -12.54
N ALA A 29 0.28 -5.92 -13.71
CA ALA A 29 0.93 -7.23 -13.84
C ALA A 29 2.40 -7.22 -13.36
N SER A 30 3.10 -6.09 -13.51
CA SER A 30 4.44 -5.92 -12.94
C SER A 30 4.41 -5.84 -11.41
N LEU A 31 3.47 -5.10 -10.83
CA LEU A 31 3.33 -4.97 -9.38
C LEU A 31 2.94 -6.31 -8.73
N GLU A 32 2.03 -7.07 -9.34
CA GLU A 32 1.63 -8.40 -8.87
C GLU A 32 2.84 -9.35 -8.82
N ARG A 33 3.67 -9.37 -9.87
CA ARG A 33 4.91 -10.15 -9.88
C ARG A 33 5.87 -9.74 -8.76
N ILE A 34 6.01 -8.44 -8.50
CA ILE A 34 6.87 -7.93 -7.41
C ILE A 34 6.34 -8.44 -6.05
N ILE A 35 5.04 -8.31 -5.80
CA ILE A 35 4.40 -8.78 -4.55
C ILE A 35 4.63 -10.29 -4.34
N LEU A 36 4.39 -11.09 -5.38
CA LEU A 36 4.59 -12.54 -5.34
C LEU A 36 6.08 -12.91 -5.13
N SER A 37 6.99 -12.17 -5.74
CA SER A 37 8.44 -12.41 -5.63
C SER A 37 9.07 -11.96 -4.31
N GLY A 38 8.51 -10.91 -3.67
CA GLY A 38 8.96 -10.38 -2.38
C GLY A 38 8.57 -11.26 -1.18
N SER A 39 7.57 -12.14 -1.36
CA SER A 39 7.05 -13.09 -0.37
C SER A 39 7.85 -14.40 -0.28
N ARG A 40 9.18 -14.38 -0.50
CA ARG A 40 9.97 -15.61 -0.61
C ARG A 40 10.63 -16.14 0.67
N ASN A 41 10.56 -15.43 1.79
CA ASN A 41 11.00 -16.00 3.08
C ASN A 41 9.78 -16.17 4.02
N PRO A 42 9.28 -17.41 4.23
CA PRO A 42 8.15 -17.67 5.12
C PRO A 42 8.49 -17.42 6.59
N ASN A 43 9.78 -17.38 6.96
CA ASN A 43 10.25 -17.03 8.30
C ASN A 43 10.50 -15.54 8.49
N ARG A 44 10.30 -14.71 7.45
CA ARG A 44 10.40 -13.26 7.60
C ARG A 44 9.16 -12.75 8.34
N PHE A 45 9.38 -12.09 9.47
CA PHE A 45 8.33 -11.36 10.18
C PHE A 45 8.85 -10.00 10.64
N TYR A 46 7.91 -9.07 10.81
CA TYR A 46 8.18 -7.73 11.27
C TYR A 46 7.54 -7.58 12.64
N VAL A 47 8.27 -7.04 13.61
CA VAL A 47 7.74 -6.65 14.91
C VAL A 47 7.77 -5.13 14.96
N CYS A 48 6.60 -4.53 15.14
CA CYS A 48 6.49 -3.09 15.29
C CYS A 48 6.06 -2.76 16.72
N SER A 49 6.51 -1.63 17.24
CA SER A 49 6.10 -1.15 18.54
C SER A 49 6.00 0.38 18.62
N VAL A 50 5.12 0.86 19.50
CA VAL A 50 5.03 2.26 19.89
C VAL A 50 4.79 2.34 21.39
N LYS A 51 5.44 3.29 22.04
CA LYS A 51 5.32 3.50 23.49
C LYS A 51 4.83 4.91 23.79
N PRO A 52 3.54 5.20 23.59
CA PRO A 52 2.96 6.44 24.10
C PRO A 52 2.97 6.39 25.64
N PHE A 53 3.54 7.42 26.25
CA PHE A 53 3.69 7.51 27.70
C PHE A 53 4.39 6.27 28.31
N GLN A 54 3.72 5.54 29.20
CA GLN A 54 4.28 4.41 29.94
C GLN A 54 3.87 3.05 29.35
N LYS A 55 2.94 3.01 28.38
CA LYS A 55 2.39 1.76 27.85
C LYS A 55 3.02 1.40 26.50
N LEU A 56 3.47 0.16 26.37
CA LEU A 56 4.00 -0.39 25.13
C LEU A 56 2.88 -1.10 24.36
N PHE A 57 2.71 -0.73 23.10
CA PHE A 57 1.90 -1.47 22.14
C PHE A 57 2.84 -2.12 21.14
N GLU A 58 2.71 -3.43 20.96
CA GLU A 58 3.55 -4.23 20.08
C GLU A 58 2.69 -5.20 19.28
N ALA A 59 3.03 -5.39 18.00
CA ALA A 59 2.40 -6.40 17.16
C ALA A 59 3.37 -6.88 16.08
N SER A 60 3.19 -8.14 15.68
CA SER A 60 3.94 -8.76 14.60
C SER A 60 3.11 -8.98 13.34
N GLY A 61 3.75 -9.02 12.17
CA GLY A 61 3.09 -9.26 10.88
C GLY A 61 4.02 -9.87 9.84
N LYS A 62 3.44 -10.37 8.74
CA LYS A 62 4.21 -10.96 7.62
C LYS A 62 4.92 -9.89 6.79
N ASN A 63 4.44 -8.66 6.87
CA ASN A 63 5.07 -7.47 6.31
C ASN A 63 5.01 -6.31 7.31
N GLU A 64 5.86 -5.30 7.09
CA GLU A 64 5.97 -4.15 7.99
C GLU A 64 4.64 -3.38 8.11
N TRP A 65 3.91 -3.21 7.01
CA TRP A 65 2.65 -2.49 7.01
C TRP A 65 1.59 -3.17 7.89
N GLU A 66 1.50 -4.49 7.85
CA GLU A 66 0.55 -5.28 8.64
C GLU A 66 0.85 -5.10 10.14
N ALA A 67 2.12 -5.23 10.52
CA ALA A 67 2.59 -5.02 11.88
C ALA A 67 2.33 -3.57 12.35
N ARG A 68 2.68 -2.55 11.55
CA ARG A 68 2.42 -1.13 11.85
C ARG A 68 0.94 -0.86 12.06
N ARG A 69 0.09 -1.36 11.16
CA ARG A 69 -1.36 -1.16 11.23
C ARG A 69 -1.95 -1.78 12.48
N ALA A 70 -1.48 -2.97 12.88
CA ALA A 70 -1.91 -3.64 14.09
C ALA A 70 -1.54 -2.85 15.35
N VAL A 71 -0.28 -2.38 15.46
CA VAL A 71 0.18 -1.51 16.55
C VAL A 71 -0.64 -0.23 16.61
N ARG A 72 -0.81 0.45 15.48
CA ARG A 72 -1.56 1.71 15.40
C ARG A 72 -3.00 1.54 15.87
N ARG A 73 -3.65 0.47 15.43
CA ARG A 73 -5.03 0.16 15.82
C ARG A 73 -5.14 -0.11 17.31
N ALA A 74 -4.20 -0.86 17.88
CA ALA A 74 -4.17 -1.14 19.32
C ALA A 74 -3.94 0.14 20.14
N CYS A 75 -2.98 0.97 19.71
CA CYS A 75 -2.68 2.26 20.34
C CYS A 75 -3.88 3.21 20.28
N ASN A 76 -4.50 3.38 19.11
CA ASN A 76 -5.68 4.25 18.92
C ASN A 76 -6.94 3.78 19.66
N ALA A 77 -7.02 2.51 20.03
CA ALA A 77 -8.14 1.98 20.79
C ALA A 77 -8.10 2.45 22.26
N GLU A 78 -6.92 2.83 22.76
CA GLU A 78 -6.73 3.19 24.16
C GLU A 78 -6.23 4.63 24.36
N THR A 79 -5.60 5.21 23.33
CA THR A 79 -4.94 6.52 23.37
C THR A 79 -5.40 7.37 22.19
N SER A 80 -5.25 8.70 22.29
CA SER A 80 -5.51 9.62 21.18
C SER A 80 -4.61 9.34 19.98
N THR A 81 -5.16 9.56 18.78
CA THR A 81 -4.47 9.38 17.49
C THR A 81 -3.16 10.16 17.37
N MET A 82 -3.05 11.30 18.06
CA MET A 82 -1.84 12.14 18.05
C MET A 82 -0.60 11.44 18.62
N PHE A 83 -0.75 10.41 19.47
CA PHE A 83 0.37 9.70 20.09
C PHE A 83 0.69 8.36 19.43
N CYS A 84 -0.08 8.00 18.41
CA CYS A 84 -0.03 6.72 17.73
C CYS A 84 0.31 6.89 16.24
N GLU A 85 0.93 8.02 15.86
CA GLU A 85 1.32 8.29 14.48
C GLU A 85 2.36 7.29 13.97
N ASP A 86 2.37 7.08 12.65
CA ASP A 86 3.32 6.15 12.02
C ASP A 86 4.78 6.51 12.23
N SER A 87 5.07 7.80 12.33
CA SER A 87 6.39 8.36 12.60
C SER A 87 6.95 7.90 13.95
N ALA A 88 6.08 7.61 14.93
CA ALA A 88 6.46 7.14 16.26
C ALA A 88 6.56 5.61 16.35
N ILE A 89 6.01 4.87 15.38
CA ILE A 89 6.07 3.41 15.36
C ILE A 89 7.45 2.97 14.84
N ARG A 90 8.17 2.21 15.66
CA ARG A 90 9.44 1.58 15.27
C ARG A 90 9.19 0.14 14.86
N CYS A 91 9.83 -0.30 13.79
CA CYS A 91 9.70 -1.66 13.28
C CYS A 91 11.06 -2.31 13.09
N GLU A 92 11.14 -3.55 13.52
CA GLU A 92 12.30 -4.41 13.35
C GLU A 92 11.90 -5.60 12.50
N LYS A 93 12.87 -6.06 11.71
CA LYS A 93 12.71 -7.15 10.75
C LYS A 93 13.51 -8.33 11.25
N TYR A 94 12.87 -9.50 11.28
CA TYR A 94 13.44 -10.76 11.69
C TYR A 94 13.36 -11.77 10.54
N GLU A 95 14.42 -12.55 10.33
CA GLU A 95 14.55 -13.55 9.26
C GLU A 95 15.26 -14.81 9.74
#